data_AF-A0A327M700-F1
#
_entry.id   AF-A0A327M700-F1
#
_cell.length_a   1.000
_cell.length_b   1.000
_cell.length_c   1.000
_cell.angle_alpha   90.00
_cell.angle_beta   90.00
_cell.angle_gamma   90.00
#
_symmetry.space_group_name_H-M   'P 1'
#
loop_
_entity.id
_entity.type
_entity.pdbx_description
1 polymer ?
#
loop_
_entity_poly.entity_id
_entity_poly.type
_entity_poly.pdbx_seq_one_letter_code
_entity_poly.pdbx_strand_id
1 'polypeptide(L)'
;MSDLYAAYGSNLSHAQMRQRCPGAEPAGGLSLPGWRLVLRRYARIEPDPAATCPVGLWRVTPAHLAVLDRHEGVPQVYERRRLALPDGRAAWIYLERVDRPGPPAPGYVERLRHGYRDFGFDPAALEAALARGG
;
A
#
# COMPACT_ATOMS: atom_id res chain seq x y z
N MET A 1 -1.68 -6.96 -21.27
CA MET A 1 -1.24 -7.85 -20.17
C MET A 1 -1.46 -7.10 -18.85
N SER A 2 -2.03 -7.78 -17.85
CA SER A 2 -2.26 -7.20 -16.51
C SER A 2 -1.20 -7.72 -15.54
N ASP A 3 -0.59 -6.82 -14.78
CA ASP A 3 0.30 -7.13 -13.66
C ASP A 3 -0.47 -7.05 -12.33
N LEU A 4 0.17 -7.52 -11.25
CA LEU A 4 -0.31 -7.28 -9.88
C LEU A 4 0.36 -6.04 -9.29
N TYR A 5 -0.40 -5.28 -8.52
CA TYR A 5 0.08 -4.19 -7.68
C TYR A 5 -0.34 -4.46 -6.22
N ALA A 6 0.63 -4.45 -5.30
CA ALA A 6 0.43 -4.61 -3.88
C ALA A 6 0.38 -3.23 -3.19
N ALA A 7 -0.81 -2.86 -2.70
CA ALA A 7 -1.05 -1.66 -1.93
C ALA A 7 -1.01 -1.98 -0.42
N TYR A 8 -0.36 -1.14 0.36
CA TYR A 8 -0.37 -1.20 1.84
C TYR A 8 -0.86 0.11 2.49
N GLY A 9 -1.05 1.15 1.67
CA GLY A 9 -1.43 2.50 2.10
C GLY A 9 -2.79 2.91 1.57
N SER A 10 -2.94 4.17 1.16
CA SER A 10 -4.26 4.71 0.79
C SER A 10 -4.89 4.06 -0.45
N ASN A 11 -4.08 3.47 -1.33
CA ASN A 11 -4.55 2.65 -2.46
C ASN A 11 -5.20 1.32 -2.04
N LEU A 12 -5.28 1.01 -0.73
CA LEU A 12 -6.19 -0.02 -0.23
C LEU A 12 -7.66 0.40 -0.39
N SER A 13 -7.96 1.70 -0.39
CA SER A 13 -9.34 2.18 -0.57
C SER A 13 -9.82 1.94 -2.00
N HIS A 14 -10.88 1.14 -2.15
CA HIS A 14 -11.49 0.84 -3.45
C HIS A 14 -12.00 2.11 -4.14
N ALA A 15 -12.56 3.04 -3.37
CA ALA A 15 -13.01 4.34 -3.89
C ALA A 15 -11.87 5.15 -4.49
N GLN A 16 -10.73 5.21 -3.79
CA GLN A 16 -9.54 5.91 -4.29
C GLN A 16 -8.95 5.21 -5.52
N MET A 17 -8.83 3.89 -5.49
CA MET A 17 -8.29 3.13 -6.61
C MET A 17 -9.16 3.25 -7.86
N ARG A 18 -10.48 3.25 -7.73
CA ARG A 18 -11.38 3.48 -8.87
C ARG A 18 -11.23 4.87 -9.48
N GLN A 19 -10.95 5.89 -8.66
CA GLN A 19 -10.71 7.26 -9.15
C GLN A 19 -9.37 7.37 -9.89
N ARG A 20 -8.30 6.76 -9.35
CA ARG A 20 -6.95 6.80 -9.94
C ARG A 20 -6.82 5.88 -11.15
N CYS A 21 -7.37 4.69 -11.06
CA CYS A 21 -7.22 3.62 -12.04
C CYS A 21 -8.59 2.99 -12.35
N PRO A 22 -9.43 3.68 -13.14
CA PRO A 22 -10.70 3.12 -13.59
C PRO A 22 -10.49 1.76 -14.26
N GLY A 23 -11.26 0.74 -13.83
CA GLY A 23 -11.14 -0.63 -14.33
C GLY A 23 -10.01 -1.47 -13.71
N ALA A 24 -9.28 -0.96 -12.72
CA ALA A 24 -8.43 -1.83 -11.88
C ALA A 24 -9.31 -2.71 -10.99
N GLU A 25 -9.00 -4.00 -10.91
CA GLU A 25 -9.82 -4.99 -10.20
C GLU A 25 -9.10 -5.48 -8.94
N PRO A 26 -9.80 -5.59 -7.79
CA PRO A 26 -9.21 -6.18 -6.60
C PRO A 26 -8.93 -7.68 -6.84
N ALA A 27 -7.75 -8.14 -6.44
CA ALA A 27 -7.23 -9.48 -6.67
C ALA A 27 -7.02 -10.27 -5.37
N GLY A 28 -7.73 -9.88 -4.32
CA GLY A 28 -7.57 -10.39 -2.95
C GLY A 28 -6.50 -9.64 -2.16
N GLY A 29 -6.21 -10.11 -0.95
CA GLY A 29 -5.16 -9.58 -0.11
C GLY A 29 -4.31 -10.68 0.49
N LEU A 30 -3.11 -10.33 0.95
CA LEU A 30 -2.22 -11.26 1.62
C LEU A 30 -1.40 -10.58 2.69
N SER A 31 -0.83 -11.41 3.55
CA SER A 31 0.14 -11.03 4.57
C SER A 31 1.55 -11.10 3.99
N LEU A 32 2.25 -9.96 3.93
CA LEU A 32 3.62 -9.87 3.41
C LEU A 32 4.63 -9.99 4.57
N PRO A 33 5.32 -11.15 4.73
CA PRO A 33 6.26 -11.38 5.82
C PRO A 33 7.56 -10.63 5.61
N GLY A 34 8.24 -10.28 6.70
CA GLY A 34 9.51 -9.55 6.64
C GLY A 34 9.33 -8.03 6.46
N TRP A 35 8.10 -7.53 6.55
CA TRP A 35 7.76 -6.12 6.38
C TRP A 35 6.84 -5.65 7.49
N ARG A 36 7.09 -4.43 7.97
CA ARG A 36 6.27 -3.76 8.98
C ARG A 36 5.64 -2.51 8.40
N LEU A 37 4.36 -2.30 8.66
CA LEU A 37 3.70 -1.02 8.39
C LEU A 37 4.16 0.03 9.39
N VAL A 38 4.56 1.19 8.88
CA VAL A 38 4.92 2.37 9.67
C VAL A 38 4.11 3.56 9.17
N LEU A 39 3.56 4.32 10.12
CA LEU A 39 2.84 5.55 9.81
C LEU A 39 3.66 6.76 10.23
N ARG A 40 3.98 7.58 9.24
CA ARG A 40 4.44 8.96 9.40
C ARG A 40 3.37 9.87 8.80
N ARG A 41 3.77 10.90 8.04
CA ARG A 41 2.82 11.71 7.27
C ARG A 41 1.98 10.84 6.32
N TYR A 42 2.58 9.77 5.80
CA TYR A 42 1.93 8.75 4.98
C TYR A 42 2.35 7.35 5.44
N ALA A 43 1.65 6.33 4.93
CA ALA A 43 2.02 4.94 5.11
C ALA A 43 3.31 4.63 4.34
N ARG A 44 4.22 3.93 5.01
CA ARG A 44 5.39 3.28 4.44
C ARG A 44 5.54 1.90 5.03
N ILE A 45 6.35 1.06 4.40
CA ILE A 45 6.77 -0.22 4.97
C ILE A 45 8.28 -0.25 5.15
N GLU A 46 8.72 -0.90 6.22
CA GLU A 46 10.12 -1.07 6.57
C GLU A 46 10.45 -2.56 6.69
N PRO A 47 11.67 -3.00 6.32
CA PRO A 47 12.09 -4.37 6.55
C PRO A 47 12.08 -4.72 8.05
N ASP A 48 11.44 -5.83 8.39
CA ASP A 48 11.41 -6.39 9.73
C ASP A 48 11.13 -7.90 9.65
N PRO A 49 12.15 -8.75 9.86
CA PRO A 49 12.00 -10.21 9.79
C PRO A 49 10.94 -10.80 10.74
N ALA A 50 10.60 -10.10 11.83
CA ALA A 50 9.63 -10.57 12.82
C ALA A 50 8.20 -10.07 12.56
N ALA A 51 8.01 -9.15 11.61
CA ALA A 51 6.70 -8.57 11.30
C ALA A 51 6.12 -9.08 9.99
N THR A 52 4.84 -8.75 9.82
CA THR A 52 4.06 -9.01 8.62
C THR A 52 3.19 -7.80 8.33
N CYS A 53 3.12 -7.40 7.06
CA CYS A 53 2.29 -6.29 6.61
C CYS A 53 1.15 -6.80 5.73
N PRO A 54 -0.13 -6.53 6.05
CA PRO A 54 -1.21 -6.82 5.13
C PRO A 54 -1.10 -5.93 3.88
N VAL A 55 -1.25 -6.54 2.70
CA VAL A 55 -1.25 -5.85 1.41
C VAL A 55 -2.44 -6.27 0.56
N GLY A 56 -3.15 -5.30 0.01
CA GLY A 56 -4.22 -5.51 -0.96
C GLY A 56 -3.65 -5.61 -2.37
N LEU A 57 -4.07 -6.61 -3.12
CA LEU A 57 -3.63 -6.85 -4.48
C LEU A 57 -4.63 -6.28 -5.49
N TRP A 58 -4.12 -5.65 -6.53
CA TRP A 58 -4.87 -5.11 -7.64
C TRP A 58 -4.36 -5.66 -8.96
N ARG A 59 -5.26 -6.03 -9.89
CA ARG A 59 -4.90 -6.22 -11.30
C ARG A 59 -4.82 -4.86 -11.96
N VAL A 60 -3.64 -4.54 -12.49
CA VAL A 60 -3.34 -3.25 -13.10
C VAL A 60 -2.76 -3.41 -14.50
N THR A 61 -3.12 -2.47 -15.37
CA THR A 61 -2.52 -2.35 -16.71
C THR A 61 -1.29 -1.45 -16.66
N PRO A 62 -0.44 -1.45 -17.70
CA PRO A 62 0.65 -0.47 -17.82
C PRO A 62 0.16 0.99 -17.75
N ALA A 63 -1.04 1.29 -18.26
CA ALA A 63 -1.64 2.62 -18.16
C ALA A 63 -2.00 2.99 -16.71
N HIS A 64 -2.54 2.04 -15.93
CA HIS A 64 -2.79 2.24 -14.50
C HIS A 64 -1.49 2.50 -13.74
N LEU A 65 -0.45 1.71 -14.02
CA LEU A 65 0.86 1.88 -13.42
C LEU A 65 1.46 3.26 -13.73
N ALA A 66 1.30 3.77 -14.95
CA ALA A 66 1.74 5.13 -15.30
C ALA A 66 0.97 6.24 -14.56
N VAL A 67 -0.32 6.02 -14.27
CA VAL A 67 -1.12 6.94 -13.43
C VAL A 67 -0.63 6.91 -11.98
N LEU A 68 -0.41 5.71 -11.44
CA LEU A 68 0.12 5.54 -10.08
C LEU A 68 1.51 6.17 -9.94
N ASP A 69 2.42 5.98 -10.91
CA ASP A 69 3.76 6.57 -10.88
C ASP A 69 3.72 8.10 -10.72
N ARG A 70 2.81 8.78 -11.44
CA ARG A 70 2.62 10.23 -11.31
C ARG A 70 2.08 10.63 -9.94
N HIS A 71 1.14 9.85 -9.41
CA HIS A 71 0.54 10.14 -8.10
C HIS A 71 1.48 9.87 -6.93
N GLU A 72 2.31 8.85 -7.04
CA GLU A 72 3.31 8.48 -6.02
C GLU A 72 4.61 9.30 -6.19
N GLY A 73 4.69 10.23 -7.14
CA GLY A 73 5.85 11.10 -7.35
C GLY A 73 7.13 10.32 -7.69
N VAL A 74 7.00 9.26 -8.49
CA VAL A 74 8.13 8.41 -8.91
C VAL A 74 8.99 9.15 -9.93
N PRO A 75 10.34 9.08 -9.84
CA PRO A 75 11.13 8.31 -8.87
C PRO A 75 11.55 9.09 -7.60
N GLN A 76 11.09 10.32 -7.41
CA GLN A 76 11.60 11.20 -6.35
C GLN A 76 11.08 10.85 -4.95
N VAL A 77 9.79 10.54 -4.81
CA VAL A 77 9.12 10.31 -3.52
C VAL A 77 9.01 8.82 -3.20
N TYR A 78 8.59 8.02 -4.18
CA TYR A 78 8.54 6.56 -4.08
C TYR A 78 9.34 5.90 -5.21
N GLU A 79 9.84 4.70 -4.91
CA GLU A 79 10.37 3.75 -5.88
C GLU A 79 9.34 2.69 -6.20
N ARG A 80 9.05 2.45 -7.48
CA ARG A 80 8.30 1.26 -7.88
C ARG A 80 9.24 0.07 -8.01
N ARG A 81 9.04 -0.97 -7.19
CA ARG A 81 9.82 -2.20 -7.19
C ARG A 81 8.93 -3.41 -7.46
N ARG A 82 9.48 -4.46 -8.06
CA ARG A 82 8.80 -5.76 -8.19
C ARG A 82 9.24 -6.66 -7.03
N LEU A 83 8.26 -7.23 -6.33
CA LEU A 83 8.49 -8.05 -5.14
C LEU A 83 7.80 -9.41 -5.31
N ALA A 84 8.48 -10.47 -4.85
CA ALA A 84 7.95 -11.83 -4.82
C ALA A 84 6.99 -11.99 -3.64
N LEU A 85 5.77 -12.43 -3.93
CA LEU A 85 4.73 -12.67 -2.94
C LEU A 85 4.87 -14.08 -2.36
N PRO A 86 4.38 -14.34 -1.13
CA PRO A 86 4.46 -15.65 -0.48
C PRO A 86 3.78 -16.79 -1.24
N ASP A 87 2.84 -16.47 -2.11
CA ASP A 87 2.10 -17.43 -2.94
C ASP A 87 2.77 -17.73 -4.30
N GLY A 88 4.02 -17.29 -4.48
CA GLY A 88 4.81 -17.50 -5.69
C GLY A 88 4.52 -16.51 -6.83
N ARG A 89 3.54 -15.60 -6.67
CA ARG A 89 3.30 -14.52 -7.64
C ARG A 89 4.28 -13.38 -7.45
N ALA A 90 4.29 -12.42 -8.37
CA ALA A 90 5.04 -11.18 -8.22
C ALA A 90 4.12 -9.98 -8.41
N ALA A 91 4.33 -8.94 -7.60
CA ALA A 91 3.58 -7.69 -7.69
C ALA A 91 4.50 -6.49 -7.68
N TRP A 92 4.06 -5.42 -8.32
CA TRP A 92 4.61 -4.09 -8.14
C TRP A 92 4.26 -3.57 -6.74
N ILE A 93 5.16 -2.83 -6.13
CA ILE A 93 4.97 -2.14 -4.86
C ILE A 93 5.69 -0.80 -4.90
N TYR A 94 5.12 0.22 -4.26
CA TYR A 94 5.76 1.53 -4.14
C TYR A 94 6.43 1.65 -2.77
N LEU A 95 7.73 1.88 -2.71
CA LEU A 95 8.50 2.02 -1.46
C LEU A 95 8.95 3.47 -1.30
N GLU A 96 8.64 4.09 -0.17
CA GLU A 96 8.98 5.50 0.08
C GLU A 96 10.51 5.68 0.12
N ARG A 97 11.03 6.67 -0.61
CA ARG A 97 12.45 7.02 -0.63
C ARG A 97 12.81 8.18 0.29
N VAL A 98 11.85 9.05 0.56
CA VAL A 98 12.05 10.30 1.30
C VAL A 98 11.35 10.20 2.65
N ASP A 99 12.08 10.40 3.73
CA ASP A 99 11.46 10.48 5.05
C ASP A 99 10.63 11.75 5.16
N ARG A 100 9.34 11.58 5.49
CA ARG A 100 8.36 12.66 5.60
C ARG A 100 7.79 12.65 7.01
N PRO A 101 8.42 13.38 7.96
CA PRO A 101 8.05 13.33 9.36
C PRO A 101 6.69 13.99 9.64
N GLY A 102 6.17 13.68 10.83
CA GLY A 102 4.90 14.17 11.36
C GLY A 102 3.82 13.10 11.35
N PRO A 103 2.75 13.28 12.17
CA PRO A 103 1.65 12.34 12.22
C PRO A 103 0.81 12.40 10.92
N PRO A 104 0.12 11.31 10.56
CA PRO A 104 -0.80 11.31 9.44
C PRO A 104 -2.01 12.21 9.75
N ALA A 105 -2.53 12.88 8.73
CA ALA A 105 -3.77 13.66 8.88
C ALA A 105 -4.96 12.73 9.25
N PRO A 106 -5.92 13.14 10.10
CA PRO A 106 -7.04 12.30 10.49
C PRO A 106 -7.84 11.74 9.31
N GLY A 107 -8.09 12.55 8.27
CA GLY A 107 -8.76 12.10 7.05
C GLY A 107 -7.95 11.10 6.21
N TYR A 108 -6.62 11.07 6.37
CA TYR A 108 -5.78 10.03 5.77
C TYR A 108 -5.91 8.71 6.55
N VAL A 109 -5.91 8.77 7.88
CA VAL A 109 -6.11 7.59 8.74
C VAL A 109 -7.46 6.94 8.47
N GLU A 110 -8.54 7.72 8.36
CA GLU A 110 -9.86 7.14 8.06
C GLU A 110 -9.90 6.46 6.68
N ARG A 111 -9.17 7.00 5.70
CA ARG A 111 -9.04 6.36 4.39
C ARG A 111 -8.29 5.04 4.46
N LEU A 112 -7.26 4.93 5.29
CA LEU A 112 -6.57 3.65 5.55
C LEU A 112 -7.52 2.64 6.18
N ARG A 113 -8.28 3.05 7.21
CA ARG A 113 -9.29 2.18 7.84
C ARG A 113 -10.35 1.72 6.84
N HIS A 114 -10.81 2.60 5.95
CA HIS A 114 -11.71 2.21 4.87
C HIS A 114 -11.10 1.18 3.93
N GLY A 115 -9.83 1.36 3.54
CA GLY A 115 -9.12 0.38 2.72
C GLY A 115 -8.93 -0.98 3.40
N TYR A 116 -8.68 -0.99 4.71
CA TYR A 116 -8.65 -2.23 5.49
C TYR A 116 -10.01 -2.94 5.48
N ARG A 117 -11.11 -2.19 5.64
CA ARG A 117 -12.47 -2.74 5.52
C ARG A 117 -12.75 -3.28 4.12
N ASP A 118 -12.35 -2.55 3.07
CA ASP A 118 -12.56 -2.95 1.67
C ASP A 118 -11.91 -4.30 1.33
N PHE A 119 -10.74 -4.58 1.92
CA PHE A 119 -10.01 -5.84 1.75
C PHE A 119 -10.28 -6.89 2.86
N GLY A 120 -11.11 -6.57 3.86
CA GLY A 120 -11.41 -7.45 4.98
C GLY A 120 -10.21 -7.74 5.89
N PHE A 121 -9.28 -6.80 6.03
CA PHE A 121 -8.10 -6.94 6.87
C PHE A 121 -8.37 -6.68 8.36
N ASP A 122 -7.65 -7.40 9.21
CA ASP A 122 -7.55 -7.08 10.64
C ASP A 122 -6.86 -5.72 10.81
N PRO A 123 -7.49 -4.73 11.47
CA PRO A 123 -6.90 -3.42 11.71
C PRO A 123 -5.73 -3.43 12.69
N ALA A 124 -5.42 -4.54 13.38
CA ALA A 124 -4.36 -4.61 14.38
C ALA A 124 -3.01 -4.07 13.89
N ALA A 125 -2.61 -4.39 12.65
CA ALA A 125 -1.36 -3.86 12.08
C ALA A 125 -1.40 -2.33 11.89
N LEU A 126 -2.55 -1.78 11.49
CA LEU A 126 -2.76 -0.34 11.32
C LEU A 126 -2.77 0.39 12.66
N GLU A 127 -3.52 -0.12 13.63
CA GLU A 127 -3.62 0.50 14.96
C GLU A 127 -2.29 0.42 15.71
N ALA A 128 -1.55 -0.68 15.56
CA ALA A 128 -0.21 -0.81 16.11
C ALA A 128 0.80 0.14 15.45
N ALA A 129 0.59 0.53 14.18
CA ALA A 129 1.39 1.56 13.51
C ALA A 129 1.01 2.97 13.98
N LEU A 130 -0.29 3.24 14.19
CA LEU A 130 -0.77 4.51 14.73
C LEU A 130 -0.26 4.77 16.14
N ALA A 131 -0.28 3.75 17.01
CA ALA A 131 0.18 3.85 18.40
C ALA A 131 1.69 4.15 18.52
N ARG A 132 2.48 3.80 17.49
CA ARG A 132 3.94 4.07 17.42
C ARG A 132 4.28 5.36 16.67
N GLY A 133 3.32 5.91 15.92
CA GLY A 133 3.50 7.03 15.00
C GLY A 133 3.30 8.43 15.62
N GLY A 134 3.23 8.52 16.96
CA GLY A 134 3.16 9.76 17.73
C GLY A 134 4.52 10.24 18.20
#